data_AF-A0A150A3F1-F1
#
_entry.id   AF-A0A150A3F1-F1
#
_cell.length_a   1.000
_cell.length_b   1.000
_cell.length_c   1.000
_cell.angle_alpha   90.00
_cell.angle_beta   90.00
_cell.angle_gamma   90.00
#
_symmetry.space_group_name_H-M   'P 1'
#
loop_
_entity.id
_entity.type
_entity.pdbx_description
1 polymer ?
#
loop_
_entity_poly.entity_id
_entity_poly.type
_entity_poly.pdbx_seq_one_letter_code
_entity_poly.pdbx_strand_id
1 'polypeptide(L)'
;MSAPDTSRTVVTADVAIVGAGPAGLAAATQLGKVHGRQALVLDRESRAGGIPRHCDHPGYGIRDMHTFIGGPAYAERLVREATSAGADIMPNAMVTAVHPDGALDVTSPAGLLRIESRALVLATGARERARPARMIPGDRPSGVYTTGQLQNIVHLHHGRVGTRAVVVGGELVSWSAVMTLKHAGCRTVLMTTQYPSPESYAAFNIAGKALFRLPIAARTRVVRIIGRGNLEAVEIENLDTGAREIVECDTVVFTGDWIPDHELARTAGIAIDPGTKGPLVDTALRTSRPGVFAAGNVLHPVDTADIAALDGTFVADRVAAFLDAGEAIDPGAVAVRILAAPPFRWVSPGVLRAGDPAPPRQRLLLWTDQLVRFPKVTVSQRGRVVATTLLPWAASPGRVFRVPWSIMDAVDPALGPVTVGLANAPRRGTTPNAVGEFIPSRCN
;
A
#
# COMPACT_ATOMS: atom_id res chain seq x y z
N MET A 1 -33.62 -8.23 -17.53
CA MET A 1 -33.00 -9.28 -16.69
C MET A 1 -32.40 -10.30 -17.63
N SER A 2 -31.07 -10.32 -17.79
CA SER A 2 -30.42 -11.41 -18.55
C SER A 2 -30.52 -12.69 -17.75
N ALA A 3 -30.83 -13.80 -18.42
CA ALA A 3 -30.82 -15.14 -17.84
C ALA A 3 -29.44 -15.44 -17.22
N PRO A 4 -29.37 -16.23 -16.13
CA PRO A 4 -28.09 -16.65 -15.57
C PRO A 4 -27.30 -17.44 -16.62
N ASP A 5 -26.07 -17.01 -16.88
CA ASP A 5 -25.10 -17.68 -17.75
C ASP A 5 -24.75 -19.04 -17.14
N THR A 6 -25.38 -20.11 -17.65
CA THR A 6 -25.24 -21.50 -17.18
C THR A 6 -23.90 -22.15 -17.54
N SER A 7 -22.96 -21.42 -18.13
CA SER A 7 -21.65 -21.94 -18.56
C SER A 7 -20.57 -21.93 -17.46
N ARG A 8 -20.85 -21.36 -16.28
CA ARG A 8 -19.86 -21.14 -15.22
C ARG A 8 -19.97 -22.18 -14.12
N THR A 9 -18.83 -22.76 -13.72
CA THR A 9 -18.76 -23.63 -12.55
C THR A 9 -18.94 -22.78 -11.29
N VAL A 10 -19.92 -23.13 -10.46
CA VAL A 10 -20.18 -22.45 -9.18
C VAL A 10 -19.38 -23.14 -8.07
N VAL A 11 -18.64 -22.34 -7.31
CA VAL A 11 -17.92 -22.78 -6.10
C VAL A 11 -18.47 -21.98 -4.93
N THR A 12 -18.77 -22.67 -3.83
CA THR A 12 -19.28 -22.05 -2.60
C THR A 12 -18.21 -22.07 -1.52
N ALA A 13 -18.13 -21.00 -0.73
CA ALA A 13 -17.23 -20.90 0.42
C ALA A 13 -17.88 -20.09 1.55
N ASP A 14 -17.53 -20.33 2.81
CA ASP A 14 -17.97 -19.44 3.89
C ASP A 14 -17.33 -18.05 3.76
N VAL A 15 -16.02 -18.04 3.51
CA VAL A 15 -15.22 -16.81 3.31
C VAL A 15 -14.41 -16.92 2.03
N ALA A 16 -14.54 -15.93 1.16
CA ALA A 16 -13.63 -15.73 0.04
C ALA A 16 -12.62 -14.62 0.36
N ILE A 17 -11.34 -14.87 0.10
CA ILE A 17 -10.25 -13.90 0.28
C ILE A 17 -9.59 -13.68 -1.08
N VAL A 18 -9.55 -12.43 -1.54
CA VAL A 18 -8.92 -12.05 -2.82
C VAL A 18 -7.52 -11.52 -2.55
N GLY A 19 -6.51 -12.32 -2.87
CA GLY A 19 -5.08 -12.04 -2.69
C GLY A 19 -4.45 -12.95 -1.65
N ALA A 20 -3.51 -13.79 -2.08
CA ALA A 20 -2.69 -14.67 -1.23
C ALA A 20 -1.36 -14.02 -0.85
N GLY A 21 -1.37 -12.71 -0.58
CA GLY A 21 -0.27 -12.01 0.08
C GLY A 21 -0.31 -12.14 1.61
N PRO A 22 0.59 -11.45 2.34
CA PRO A 22 0.64 -11.54 3.80
C PRO A 22 -0.69 -11.30 4.51
N ALA A 23 -1.46 -10.29 4.10
CA ALA A 23 -2.76 -9.98 4.68
C ALA A 23 -3.77 -11.13 4.48
N GLY A 24 -3.93 -11.61 3.25
CA GLY A 24 -4.90 -12.67 2.95
C GLY A 24 -4.53 -14.01 3.57
N LEU A 25 -3.24 -14.39 3.55
CA LEU A 25 -2.76 -15.62 4.17
C LEU A 25 -2.92 -15.58 5.69
N ALA A 26 -2.56 -14.47 6.34
CA ALA A 26 -2.73 -14.33 7.79
C ALA A 26 -4.21 -14.32 8.19
N ALA A 27 -5.09 -13.71 7.39
CA ALA A 27 -6.54 -13.78 7.59
C ALA A 27 -7.05 -15.22 7.49
N ALA A 28 -6.63 -15.98 6.47
CA ALA A 28 -7.00 -17.38 6.30
C ALA A 28 -6.51 -18.26 7.47
N THR A 29 -5.27 -18.05 7.92
CA THR A 29 -4.71 -18.74 9.09
C THR A 29 -5.54 -18.47 10.35
N GLN A 30 -5.90 -17.20 10.60
CA GLN A 30 -6.67 -16.81 11.79
C GLN A 30 -8.09 -17.38 11.75
N LEU A 31 -8.77 -17.31 10.61
CA LEU A 31 -10.10 -17.91 10.42
C LEU A 31 -10.09 -19.41 10.71
N GLY A 32 -9.11 -20.15 10.19
CA GLY A 32 -9.00 -21.59 10.41
C GLY A 32 -8.62 -21.95 11.84
N LYS A 33 -7.56 -21.35 12.39
CA LYS A 33 -7.01 -21.75 13.71
C LYS A 33 -7.86 -21.29 14.89
N VAL A 34 -8.42 -20.09 14.84
CA VAL A 34 -9.12 -19.48 15.98
C VAL A 34 -10.62 -19.68 15.88
N HIS A 35 -11.18 -19.58 14.67
CA HIS A 35 -12.62 -19.59 14.46
C HIS A 35 -13.14 -20.89 13.85
N GLY A 36 -12.26 -21.83 13.48
CA GLY A 36 -12.65 -23.09 12.84
C GLY A 36 -13.33 -22.92 11.48
N ARG A 37 -13.06 -21.80 10.79
CA ARG A 37 -13.69 -21.44 9.51
C ARG A 37 -12.69 -21.61 8.37
N GLN A 38 -13.06 -22.40 7.37
CA GLN A 38 -12.26 -22.53 6.15
C GLN A 38 -12.47 -21.32 5.24
N ALA A 39 -11.38 -20.86 4.63
CA ALA A 39 -11.38 -19.75 3.68
C ALA A 39 -10.85 -20.22 2.33
N LEU A 40 -11.51 -19.78 1.25
CA LEU A 40 -11.02 -19.90 -0.11
C LEU A 40 -10.19 -18.65 -0.45
N VAL A 41 -8.89 -18.83 -0.67
CA VAL A 41 -7.95 -17.76 -1.00
C VAL A 41 -7.64 -17.81 -2.50
N LEU A 42 -8.03 -16.76 -3.22
CA LEU A 42 -7.88 -16.64 -4.66
C LEU A 42 -6.68 -15.74 -4.97
N ASP A 43 -5.73 -16.20 -5.78
CA ASP A 43 -4.60 -15.38 -6.22
C ASP A 43 -4.33 -15.56 -7.71
N ARG A 44 -4.11 -14.45 -8.42
CA ARG A 44 -3.80 -14.44 -9.85
C ARG A 44 -2.42 -15.02 -10.18
N GLU A 45 -1.49 -14.97 -9.23
CA GLU A 45 -0.14 -15.46 -9.40
C GLU A 45 -0.10 -17.00 -9.33
N SER A 46 0.92 -17.59 -9.95
CA SER A 46 1.10 -19.04 -9.95
C SER A 46 1.52 -19.62 -8.59
N ARG A 47 1.97 -18.76 -7.66
CA ARG A 47 2.37 -19.12 -6.30
C ARG A 47 1.88 -18.08 -5.29
N ALA A 48 1.24 -18.56 -4.23
CA ALA A 48 0.87 -17.76 -3.07
C ALA A 48 2.10 -17.24 -2.30
N GLY A 49 1.92 -16.16 -1.55
CA GLY A 49 2.96 -15.52 -0.74
C GLY A 49 3.17 -14.03 -1.05
N GLY A 50 2.57 -13.52 -2.13
CA GLY A 50 2.66 -12.12 -2.55
C GLY A 50 4.09 -11.63 -2.82
N ILE A 51 4.29 -10.31 -2.74
CA ILE A 51 5.57 -9.63 -3.01
C ILE A 51 6.77 -10.17 -2.21
N PRO A 52 6.66 -10.57 -0.92
CA PRO A 52 7.82 -11.11 -0.18
C PRO A 52 8.57 -12.24 -0.90
N ARG A 53 7.89 -13.03 -1.75
CA ARG A 53 8.55 -14.05 -2.60
C ARG A 53 9.68 -13.50 -3.46
N HIS A 54 9.64 -12.21 -3.82
CA HIS A 54 10.59 -11.58 -4.74
C HIS A 54 11.71 -10.86 -3.99
N CYS A 55 11.62 -10.75 -2.66
CA CYS A 55 12.50 -9.89 -1.86
C CYS A 55 13.54 -10.72 -1.12
N ASP A 56 14.61 -11.11 -1.83
CA ASP A 56 15.71 -11.92 -1.28
C ASP A 56 16.68 -11.08 -0.41
N HIS A 57 16.16 -10.61 0.72
CA HIS A 57 16.92 -9.93 1.76
C HIS A 57 16.22 -10.12 3.12
N PRO A 58 16.94 -10.01 4.24
CA PRO A 58 16.33 -10.15 5.56
C PRO A 58 15.46 -8.93 5.93
N GLY A 59 14.74 -9.03 7.03
CA GLY A 59 13.86 -7.97 7.54
C GLY A 59 12.36 -8.32 7.57
N TYR A 60 12.01 -9.56 7.24
CA TYR A 60 10.65 -10.06 7.26
C TYR A 60 10.34 -10.81 8.55
N GLY A 61 9.08 -10.69 9.00
CA GLY A 61 8.57 -11.41 10.18
C GLY A 61 8.81 -10.72 11.53
N ILE A 62 9.28 -9.46 11.55
CA ILE A 62 9.73 -8.79 12.78
C ILE A 62 8.57 -8.57 13.78
N ARG A 63 7.42 -8.09 13.30
CA ARG A 63 6.31 -7.66 14.20
C ARG A 63 5.23 -8.70 14.40
N ASP A 64 5.00 -9.55 13.41
CA ASP A 64 3.95 -10.57 13.43
C ASP A 64 4.48 -11.92 13.96
N MET A 65 5.69 -12.31 13.57
CA MET A 65 6.29 -13.61 13.90
C MET A 65 7.50 -13.52 14.85
N HIS A 66 7.89 -12.31 15.25
CA HIS A 66 9.08 -12.03 16.08
C HIS A 66 10.36 -12.72 15.54
N THR A 67 10.58 -12.62 14.23
CA THR A 67 11.73 -13.22 13.53
C THR A 67 12.42 -12.23 12.60
N PHE A 68 13.52 -12.64 11.96
CA PHE A 68 14.29 -11.82 11.02
C PHE A 68 14.79 -12.68 9.86
N ILE A 69 13.86 -13.11 9.00
CA ILE A 69 14.13 -14.01 7.88
C ILE A 69 14.04 -13.29 6.54
N GLY A 70 14.46 -13.98 5.48
CA GLY A 70 14.30 -13.52 4.10
C GLY A 70 12.84 -13.52 3.64
N GLY A 71 12.53 -12.67 2.66
CA GLY A 71 11.19 -12.57 2.08
C GLY A 71 10.60 -13.90 1.59
N PRO A 72 11.33 -14.72 0.80
CA PRO A 72 10.84 -16.02 0.34
C PRO A 72 10.50 -16.98 1.49
N ALA A 73 11.38 -17.07 2.50
CA ALA A 73 11.14 -17.92 3.67
C ALA A 73 9.91 -17.46 4.48
N TYR A 74 9.70 -16.15 4.58
CA TYR A 74 8.51 -15.57 5.21
C TYR A 74 7.23 -15.89 4.44
N ALA A 75 7.23 -15.72 3.11
CA ALA A 75 6.11 -16.08 2.25
C ALA A 75 5.74 -17.56 2.37
N GLU A 76 6.72 -18.45 2.29
CA GLU A 76 6.49 -19.88 2.42
C GLU A 76 5.95 -20.27 3.79
N ARG A 77 6.42 -19.61 4.86
CA ARG A 77 5.90 -19.82 6.21
C ARG A 77 4.42 -19.42 6.31
N LEU A 78 4.04 -18.26 5.77
CA LEU A 78 2.64 -17.83 5.74
C LEU A 78 1.76 -18.81 4.96
N VAL A 79 2.22 -19.29 3.79
CA VAL A 79 1.49 -20.29 3.01
C VAL A 79 1.30 -21.58 3.81
N ARG A 80 2.38 -22.11 4.42
CA ARG A 80 2.29 -23.30 5.27
C ARG A 80 1.31 -23.11 6.42
N GLU A 81 1.38 -21.99 7.12
CA GLU A 81 0.49 -21.70 8.26
C GLU A 81 -0.97 -21.59 7.85
N ALA A 82 -1.28 -21.02 6.67
CA ALA A 82 -2.64 -20.96 6.12
C ALA A 82 -3.15 -22.34 5.69
N THR A 83 -2.35 -23.11 4.93
CA THR A 83 -2.73 -24.47 4.51
C THR A 83 -2.92 -25.40 5.71
N SER A 84 -2.03 -25.35 6.71
CA SER A 84 -2.19 -26.13 7.94
C SER A 84 -3.40 -25.73 8.78
N ALA A 85 -3.92 -24.51 8.58
CA ALA A 85 -5.17 -24.05 9.20
C ALA A 85 -6.42 -24.48 8.41
N GLY A 86 -6.27 -25.18 7.28
CA GLY A 86 -7.37 -25.63 6.44
C GLY A 86 -7.82 -24.62 5.37
N ALA A 87 -7.01 -23.60 5.07
CA ALA A 87 -7.30 -22.70 3.94
C ALA A 87 -7.15 -23.43 2.60
N ASP A 88 -8.13 -23.27 1.71
CA ASP A 88 -8.03 -23.68 0.32
C ASP A 88 -7.42 -22.53 -0.48
N ILE A 89 -6.23 -22.74 -1.04
CA ILE A 89 -5.49 -21.70 -1.77
C ILE A 89 -5.51 -22.06 -3.24
N MET A 90 -6.16 -21.22 -4.05
CA MET A 90 -6.30 -21.37 -5.49
C MET A 90 -5.41 -20.36 -6.23
N PRO A 91 -4.18 -20.73 -6.60
CA PRO A 91 -3.31 -19.90 -7.45
C PRO A 91 -3.81 -19.90 -8.90
N ASN A 92 -3.30 -18.97 -9.72
CA ASN A 92 -3.76 -18.71 -11.08
C ASN A 92 -5.28 -18.42 -11.19
N ALA A 93 -5.91 -17.96 -10.11
CA ALA A 93 -7.31 -17.59 -10.06
C ALA A 93 -7.44 -16.06 -10.00
N MET A 94 -7.63 -15.45 -11.16
CA MET A 94 -7.81 -14.00 -11.25
C MET A 94 -9.28 -13.64 -11.04
N VAL A 95 -9.57 -12.98 -9.93
CA VAL A 95 -10.87 -12.33 -9.73
C VAL A 95 -10.98 -11.15 -10.67
N THR A 96 -12.03 -11.12 -11.49
CA THR A 96 -12.23 -10.09 -12.53
C THR A 96 -13.42 -9.18 -12.23
N ALA A 97 -14.38 -9.63 -11.42
CA ALA A 97 -15.50 -8.81 -10.96
C ALA A 97 -15.99 -9.22 -9.57
N VAL A 98 -16.57 -8.25 -8.86
CA VAL A 98 -17.36 -8.46 -7.64
C VAL A 98 -18.78 -7.98 -7.92
N HIS A 99 -19.73 -8.89 -7.93
CA HIS A 99 -21.14 -8.61 -8.25
C HIS A 99 -21.88 -7.97 -7.07
N PRO A 100 -23.04 -7.32 -7.28
CA PRO A 100 -23.83 -6.70 -6.21
C PRO A 100 -24.25 -7.66 -5.09
N ASP A 101 -24.50 -8.93 -5.42
CA ASP A 101 -24.82 -10.02 -4.49
C ASP A 101 -23.61 -10.56 -3.72
N GLY A 102 -22.41 -10.05 -4.01
CA GLY A 102 -21.15 -10.45 -3.36
C GLY A 102 -20.42 -11.59 -4.08
N ALA A 103 -21.01 -12.17 -5.13
CA ALA A 103 -20.35 -13.22 -5.90
C ALA A 103 -19.17 -12.68 -6.71
N LEU A 104 -18.18 -13.54 -6.94
CA LEU A 104 -16.98 -13.22 -7.70
C LEU A 104 -16.99 -13.90 -9.05
N ASP A 105 -16.62 -13.18 -10.10
CA ASP A 105 -16.19 -13.80 -11.35
C ASP A 105 -14.69 -14.06 -11.29
N VAL A 106 -14.30 -15.29 -11.61
CA VAL A 106 -12.91 -15.74 -11.55
C VAL A 106 -12.52 -16.40 -12.86
N THR A 107 -11.39 -15.98 -13.41
CA THR A 107 -10.74 -16.66 -14.53
C THR A 107 -9.60 -17.51 -13.99
N SER A 108 -9.63 -18.80 -14.31
CA SER A 108 -8.58 -19.75 -13.92
C SER A 108 -8.24 -20.70 -15.08
N PRO A 109 -7.17 -21.51 -14.98
CA PRO A 109 -6.90 -22.58 -15.95
C PRO A 109 -8.05 -23.59 -16.11
N ALA A 110 -8.94 -23.71 -15.12
CA ALA A 110 -10.14 -24.55 -15.20
C ALA A 110 -11.32 -23.88 -15.93
N GLY A 111 -11.15 -22.63 -16.39
CA GLY A 111 -12.17 -21.85 -17.06
C GLY A 111 -12.75 -20.74 -16.18
N LEU A 112 -13.97 -20.33 -16.50
CA LEU A 112 -14.70 -19.29 -15.76
C LEU A 112 -15.43 -19.92 -14.57
N LEU A 113 -15.08 -19.43 -13.37
CA LEU A 113 -15.72 -19.83 -12.12
C LEU A 113 -16.54 -18.67 -11.58
N ARG A 114 -17.64 -19.00 -10.92
CA ARG A 114 -18.40 -18.09 -10.07
C ARG A 114 -18.21 -18.52 -8.62
N ILE A 115 -17.63 -17.65 -7.80
CA ILE A 115 -17.44 -17.93 -6.37
C ILE A 115 -18.55 -17.24 -5.58
N GLU A 116 -19.30 -18.00 -4.81
CA GLU A 116 -20.33 -17.48 -3.91
C GLU A 116 -19.84 -17.64 -2.47
N SER A 117 -19.91 -16.56 -1.69
CA SER A 117 -19.44 -16.56 -0.31
C SER A 117 -20.29 -15.71 0.61
N ARG A 118 -20.30 -16.05 1.89
CA ARG A 118 -21.05 -15.29 2.92
C ARG A 118 -20.31 -14.02 3.34
N ALA A 119 -18.98 -14.03 3.27
CA ALA A 119 -18.14 -12.87 3.50
C ALA A 119 -16.96 -12.82 2.52
N LEU A 120 -16.56 -11.60 2.17
CA LEU A 120 -15.49 -11.31 1.23
C LEU A 120 -14.42 -10.44 1.89
N VAL A 121 -13.14 -10.82 1.76
CA VAL A 121 -12.00 -9.99 2.15
C VAL A 121 -11.20 -9.60 0.90
N LEU A 122 -11.10 -8.30 0.64
CA LEU A 122 -10.20 -7.75 -0.38
C LEU A 122 -8.81 -7.54 0.23
N ALA A 123 -7.85 -8.36 -0.17
CA ALA A 123 -6.44 -8.31 0.25
C ALA A 123 -5.49 -8.20 -0.94
N THR A 124 -5.91 -7.47 -1.98
CA THR A 124 -5.25 -7.37 -3.30
C THR A 124 -3.93 -6.60 -3.29
N GLY A 125 -3.58 -5.96 -2.16
CA GLY A 125 -2.30 -5.27 -1.99
C GLY A 125 -2.19 -3.96 -2.77
N ALA A 126 -0.99 -3.64 -3.21
CA ALA A 126 -0.65 -2.40 -3.91
C ALA A 126 0.43 -2.64 -4.97
N ARG A 127 0.53 -1.72 -5.94
CA ARG A 127 1.51 -1.75 -7.03
C ARG A 127 2.29 -0.44 -7.09
N GLU A 128 3.56 -0.50 -7.48
CA GLU A 128 4.35 0.71 -7.75
C GLU A 128 3.83 1.39 -9.03
N ARG A 129 3.71 2.72 -9.00
CA ARG A 129 3.41 3.45 -10.23
C ARG A 129 4.62 3.43 -11.14
N ALA A 130 4.52 2.68 -12.23
CA ALA A 130 5.49 2.69 -13.30
C ALA A 130 5.59 4.07 -13.98
N ARG A 131 6.64 4.26 -14.78
CA ARG A 131 6.90 5.50 -15.51
C ARG A 131 5.67 6.14 -16.19
N PRO A 132 4.81 5.42 -16.95
CA PRO A 132 3.66 6.07 -17.59
C PRO A 132 2.69 6.69 -16.57
N ALA A 133 2.49 6.02 -15.44
CA ALA A 133 1.64 6.53 -14.38
C ALA A 133 2.27 7.75 -13.69
N ARG A 134 3.59 7.96 -13.76
CA ARG A 134 4.29 9.16 -13.26
C ARG A 134 4.40 10.28 -14.29
N MET A 135 3.85 10.12 -15.49
CA MET A 135 3.86 11.11 -16.58
C MET A 135 5.26 11.59 -16.98
N ILE A 136 6.27 10.70 -16.92
CA ILE A 136 7.65 11.04 -17.29
C ILE A 136 7.85 10.84 -18.80
N PRO A 137 8.11 11.91 -19.59
CA PRO A 137 8.22 11.85 -21.04
C PRO A 137 9.56 11.23 -21.51
N GLY A 138 9.74 11.11 -22.83
CA GLY A 138 10.94 10.59 -23.48
C GLY A 138 10.72 9.29 -24.28
N ASP A 139 11.80 8.64 -24.67
CA ASP A 139 11.79 7.43 -25.51
C ASP A 139 11.23 6.20 -24.79
N ARG A 140 10.97 5.09 -25.47
CA ARG A 140 10.43 3.84 -24.87
C ARG A 140 11.39 2.64 -25.00
N PRO A 141 12.60 2.73 -24.42
CA PRO A 141 13.55 1.63 -24.50
C PRO A 141 13.23 0.50 -23.52
N SER A 142 13.92 -0.64 -23.69
CA SER A 142 14.13 -1.62 -22.63
C SER A 142 14.93 -1.02 -21.45
N GLY A 143 15.04 -1.71 -20.32
CA GLY A 143 15.81 -1.23 -19.17
C GLY A 143 15.05 -0.31 -18.21
N VAL A 144 13.73 -0.13 -18.39
CA VAL A 144 12.87 0.70 -17.52
C VAL A 144 11.99 -0.22 -16.65
N TYR A 145 12.20 -0.21 -15.34
CA TYR A 145 11.54 -1.14 -14.41
C TYR A 145 10.88 -0.44 -13.22
N THR A 146 9.98 -1.15 -12.55
CA THR A 146 9.65 -0.89 -11.13
C THR A 146 10.50 -1.80 -10.23
N THR A 147 10.54 -1.57 -8.92
CA THR A 147 11.25 -2.46 -7.98
C THR A 147 10.70 -3.88 -8.05
N GLY A 148 9.38 -4.03 -7.98
CA GLY A 148 8.72 -5.35 -8.04
C GLY A 148 9.03 -6.10 -9.34
N GLN A 149 9.05 -5.40 -10.47
CA GLN A 149 9.41 -6.00 -11.76
C GLN A 149 10.89 -6.41 -11.81
N LEU A 150 11.80 -5.55 -11.36
CA LEU A 150 13.23 -5.86 -11.26
C LEU A 150 13.45 -7.13 -10.43
N GLN A 151 12.83 -7.21 -9.26
CA GLN A 151 12.94 -8.36 -8.36
C GLN A 151 12.35 -9.63 -8.92
N ASN A 152 11.21 -9.53 -9.61
CA ASN A 152 10.62 -10.67 -10.31
C ASN A 152 11.57 -11.21 -11.39
N ILE A 153 12.14 -10.34 -12.22
CA ILE A 153 13.09 -10.73 -13.27
C ILE A 153 14.33 -11.41 -12.66
N VAL A 154 14.94 -10.80 -11.65
CA VAL A 154 16.22 -11.26 -11.11
C VAL A 154 16.07 -12.50 -10.22
N HIS A 155 15.12 -12.50 -9.27
CA HIS A 155 15.06 -13.56 -8.27
C HIS A 155 14.14 -14.73 -8.65
N LEU A 156 13.07 -14.50 -9.44
CA LEU A 156 12.16 -15.57 -9.84
C LEU A 156 12.46 -16.14 -11.23
N HIS A 157 12.86 -15.28 -12.17
CA HIS A 157 13.14 -15.71 -13.54
C HIS A 157 14.63 -15.81 -13.87
N HIS A 158 15.52 -15.46 -12.92
CA HIS A 158 16.98 -15.47 -13.11
C HIS A 158 17.43 -14.74 -14.38
N GLY A 159 16.69 -13.69 -14.75
CA GLY A 159 16.95 -12.87 -15.92
C GLY A 159 18.07 -11.86 -15.68
N ARG A 160 18.59 -11.30 -16.77
CA ARG A 160 19.64 -10.27 -16.74
C ARG A 160 19.04 -8.87 -16.83
N VAL A 161 19.67 -7.92 -16.18
CA VAL A 161 19.44 -6.48 -16.34
C VAL A 161 20.70 -5.80 -16.88
N GLY A 162 20.66 -4.49 -17.10
CA GLY A 162 21.81 -3.73 -17.55
C GLY A 162 22.94 -3.68 -16.52
N THR A 163 23.95 -2.86 -16.78
CA THR A 163 25.17 -2.76 -15.98
C THR A 163 25.25 -1.49 -15.13
N ARG A 164 24.46 -0.45 -15.45
CA ARG A 164 24.47 0.86 -14.81
C ARG A 164 23.05 1.36 -14.58
N ALA A 165 22.66 1.50 -13.31
CA ALA A 165 21.29 1.83 -12.93
C ALA A 165 21.13 3.19 -12.26
N VAL A 166 20.07 3.91 -12.62
CA VAL A 166 19.51 5.01 -11.83
C VAL A 166 18.28 4.52 -11.06
N VAL A 167 18.21 4.82 -9.76
CA VAL A 167 17.06 4.50 -8.90
C VAL A 167 16.30 5.79 -8.59
N VAL A 168 15.00 5.81 -8.91
CA VAL A 168 14.11 6.96 -8.67
C VAL A 168 13.26 6.66 -7.44
N GLY A 169 13.45 7.44 -6.39
CA GLY A 169 12.90 7.26 -5.04
C GLY A 169 14.00 7.17 -3.99
N GLY A 170 13.65 7.38 -2.73
CA GLY A 170 14.56 7.31 -1.57
C GLY A 170 13.95 6.59 -0.37
N GLU A 171 12.86 5.86 -0.59
CA GLU A 171 12.14 5.06 0.40
C GLU A 171 12.91 3.78 0.78
N LEU A 172 12.41 3.05 1.80
CA LEU A 172 13.05 1.80 2.23
C LEU A 172 13.12 0.77 1.10
N VAL A 173 12.11 0.73 0.22
CA VAL A 173 12.08 -0.15 -0.96
C VAL A 173 13.16 0.20 -1.98
N SER A 174 13.61 1.45 -2.07
CA SER A 174 14.68 1.86 -2.98
C SER A 174 15.99 1.15 -2.65
N TRP A 175 16.25 0.87 -1.37
CA TRP A 175 17.40 0.05 -0.95
C TRP A 175 17.25 -1.41 -1.35
N SER A 176 16.03 -1.95 -1.33
CA SER A 176 15.73 -3.29 -1.84
C SER A 176 16.07 -3.40 -3.34
N ALA A 177 15.72 -2.38 -4.14
CA ALA A 177 16.13 -2.29 -5.54
C ALA A 177 17.66 -2.26 -5.71
N VAL A 178 18.38 -1.46 -4.91
CA VAL A 178 19.85 -1.39 -4.94
C VAL A 178 20.49 -2.74 -4.62
N MET A 179 19.98 -3.46 -3.63
CA MET A 179 20.46 -4.81 -3.29
C MET A 179 20.24 -5.79 -4.44
N THR A 180 19.06 -5.76 -5.08
CA THR A 180 18.75 -6.60 -6.24
C THR A 180 19.64 -6.26 -7.44
N LEU A 181 19.87 -4.98 -7.72
CA LEU A 181 20.79 -4.54 -8.78
C LEU A 181 22.21 -5.05 -8.52
N LYS A 182 22.71 -4.92 -7.29
CA LYS A 182 24.02 -5.45 -6.92
C LYS A 182 24.11 -6.97 -7.10
N HIS A 183 23.08 -7.71 -6.68
CA HIS A 183 23.00 -9.16 -6.89
C HIS A 183 23.07 -9.52 -8.37
N ALA A 184 22.40 -8.75 -9.24
CA ALA A 184 22.43 -8.94 -10.68
C ALA A 184 23.71 -8.41 -11.37
N GLY A 185 24.69 -7.89 -10.62
CA GLY A 185 25.91 -7.30 -11.18
C GLY A 185 25.72 -5.91 -11.82
N CYS A 186 24.60 -5.24 -11.57
CA CYS A 186 24.29 -3.90 -12.04
C CYS A 186 24.71 -2.85 -11.02
N ARG A 187 25.60 -1.92 -11.40
CA ARG A 187 26.06 -0.83 -10.54
C ARG A 187 25.01 0.27 -10.48
N THR A 188 24.49 0.57 -9.30
CA THR A 188 23.71 1.80 -9.11
C THR A 188 24.62 3.02 -9.17
N VAL A 189 24.42 3.89 -10.16
CA VAL A 189 25.23 5.10 -10.36
C VAL A 189 24.64 6.33 -9.67
N LEU A 190 23.32 6.35 -9.45
CA LEU A 190 22.62 7.43 -8.77
C LEU A 190 21.30 6.94 -8.17
N MET A 191 20.98 7.44 -6.98
CA MET A 191 19.63 7.44 -6.44
C MET A 191 19.12 8.89 -6.39
N THR A 192 17.84 9.13 -6.70
CA THR A 192 17.29 10.48 -6.78
C THR A 192 15.92 10.57 -6.11
N THR A 193 15.70 11.61 -5.30
CA THR A 193 14.42 11.85 -4.59
C THR A 193 13.99 13.31 -4.72
N GLN A 194 12.69 13.54 -4.78
CA GLN A 194 12.10 14.88 -4.81
C GLN A 194 12.15 15.58 -3.44
N TYR A 195 12.37 14.83 -2.37
CA TYR A 195 12.36 15.36 -1.02
C TYR A 195 13.71 15.97 -0.63
N PRO A 196 13.75 16.85 0.39
CA PRO A 196 14.99 17.42 0.92
C PRO A 196 15.96 16.40 1.52
N SER A 197 15.45 15.23 1.90
CA SER A 197 16.25 14.12 2.44
C SER A 197 15.64 12.79 1.99
N PRO A 198 16.44 11.73 1.83
CA PRO A 198 15.91 10.40 1.53
C PRO A 198 14.95 9.94 2.63
N GLU A 199 13.87 9.30 2.20
CA GLU A 199 12.69 8.95 2.99
C GLU A 199 12.91 7.76 3.94
N SER A 200 13.89 6.91 3.64
CA SER A 200 14.28 5.80 4.51
C SER A 200 14.94 6.27 5.83
N TYR A 201 15.01 5.37 6.82
CA TYR A 201 15.60 5.70 8.12
C TYR A 201 17.07 6.13 7.97
N ALA A 202 17.50 7.14 8.73
CA ALA A 202 18.84 7.71 8.65
C ALA A 202 19.96 6.65 8.76
N ALA A 203 19.79 5.65 9.62
CA ALA A 203 20.75 4.55 9.76
C ALA A 203 20.94 3.76 8.45
N PHE A 204 19.85 3.44 7.74
CA PHE A 204 19.91 2.77 6.43
C PHE A 204 20.55 3.65 5.37
N ASN A 205 20.25 4.95 5.37
CA ASN A 205 20.87 5.88 4.44
C ASN A 205 22.39 6.00 4.64
N ILE A 206 22.84 6.14 5.89
CA ILE A 206 24.26 6.27 6.21
C ILE A 206 25.00 4.97 5.89
N ALA A 207 24.49 3.84 6.38
CA ALA A 207 25.09 2.53 6.13
C ALA A 207 25.09 2.17 4.64
N GLY A 208 23.97 2.42 3.94
CA GLY A 208 23.83 2.17 2.52
C GLY A 208 24.75 3.05 1.67
N LYS A 209 24.81 4.37 1.94
CA LYS A 209 25.75 5.26 1.25
C LYS A 209 27.20 4.80 1.39
N ALA A 210 27.61 4.40 2.60
CA ALA A 210 28.97 3.93 2.87
C ALA A 210 29.25 2.58 2.18
N LEU A 211 28.34 1.61 2.32
CA LEU A 211 28.50 0.25 1.82
C LEU A 211 28.45 0.17 0.29
N PHE A 212 27.59 0.96 -0.35
CA PHE A 212 27.38 0.94 -1.79
C PHE A 212 28.09 2.08 -2.55
N ARG A 213 28.71 3.03 -1.84
CA ARG A 213 29.34 4.24 -2.42
C ARG A 213 28.41 4.95 -3.40
N LEU A 214 27.12 5.03 -3.03
CA LEU A 214 26.03 5.48 -3.89
C LEU A 214 25.71 6.96 -3.62
N PRO A 215 25.89 7.87 -4.60
CA PRO A 215 25.39 9.23 -4.47
C PRO A 215 23.85 9.23 -4.42
N ILE A 216 23.29 10.08 -3.57
CA ILE A 216 21.85 10.32 -3.49
C ILE A 216 21.60 11.81 -3.73
N ALA A 217 20.99 12.13 -4.86
CA ALA A 217 20.54 13.47 -5.19
C ALA A 217 19.18 13.73 -4.54
N ALA A 218 19.12 14.78 -3.73
CA ALA A 218 17.89 15.25 -3.10
C ALA A 218 17.34 16.44 -3.88
N ARG A 219 16.03 16.69 -3.76
CA ARG A 219 15.33 17.75 -4.49
C ARG A 219 15.58 17.66 -6.00
N THR A 220 15.55 16.45 -6.54
CA THR A 220 15.75 16.15 -7.95
C THR A 220 14.66 15.23 -8.49
N ARG A 221 14.39 15.30 -9.79
CA ARG A 221 13.45 14.37 -10.45
C ARG A 221 13.93 13.99 -11.85
N VAL A 222 13.60 12.78 -12.29
CA VAL A 222 13.76 12.39 -13.69
C VAL A 222 12.68 13.09 -14.51
N VAL A 223 13.11 13.81 -15.56
CA VAL A 223 12.22 14.56 -16.47
C VAL A 223 12.19 13.99 -17.88
N ARG A 224 13.16 13.15 -18.27
CA ARG A 224 13.16 12.51 -19.59
C ARG A 224 13.87 11.16 -19.57
N ILE A 225 13.30 10.19 -20.27
CA ILE A 225 13.97 8.92 -20.60
C ILE A 225 14.60 9.02 -21.99
N ILE A 226 15.83 8.56 -22.14
CA ILE A 226 16.62 8.69 -23.37
C ILE A 226 17.15 7.31 -23.78
N GLY A 227 16.85 6.90 -25.02
CA GLY A 227 17.46 5.69 -25.60
C GLY A 227 16.62 5.06 -26.70
N ARG A 228 17.27 4.50 -27.72
CA ARG A 228 16.60 3.84 -28.85
C ARG A 228 16.78 2.33 -28.76
N GLY A 229 15.69 1.62 -28.48
CA GLY A 229 15.70 0.17 -28.26
C GLY A 229 16.14 -0.20 -26.84
N ASN A 230 17.31 0.27 -26.40
CA ASN A 230 17.80 0.12 -25.02
C ASN A 230 17.97 1.49 -24.35
N LEU A 231 17.92 1.51 -23.02
CA LEU A 231 18.12 2.75 -22.26
C LEU A 231 19.58 3.17 -22.40
N GLU A 232 19.79 4.46 -22.62
CA GLU A 232 21.13 5.03 -22.75
C GLU A 232 21.39 6.06 -21.64
N ALA A 233 20.35 6.83 -21.26
CA ALA A 233 20.45 7.80 -20.19
C ALA A 233 19.08 8.22 -19.63
N VAL A 234 19.11 8.96 -18.54
CA VAL A 234 17.98 9.75 -18.04
C VAL A 234 18.39 11.21 -17.84
N GLU A 235 17.46 12.12 -18.08
CA GLU A 235 17.63 13.54 -17.78
C GLU A 235 17.03 13.84 -16.40
N ILE A 236 17.82 14.47 -15.53
CA ILE A 236 17.46 14.80 -14.16
C ILE A 236 17.42 16.31 -14.00
N GLU A 237 16.38 16.81 -13.36
CA GLU A 237 16.18 18.22 -13.05
C GLU A 237 16.30 18.45 -11.54
N ASN A 238 17.07 19.47 -11.15
CA ASN A 238 17.08 20.01 -9.81
C ASN A 238 15.85 20.91 -9.58
N LEU A 239 15.09 20.63 -8.53
CA LEU A 239 13.82 21.30 -8.22
C LEU A 239 14.00 22.72 -7.66
N ASP A 240 15.18 23.07 -7.16
CA ASP A 240 15.48 24.41 -6.66
C ASP A 240 15.96 25.34 -7.77
N THR A 241 16.84 24.84 -8.64
CA THR A 241 17.52 25.67 -9.64
C THR A 241 16.93 25.52 -11.04
N GLY A 242 16.16 24.46 -11.30
CA GLY A 242 15.72 24.09 -12.64
C GLY A 242 16.83 23.55 -13.55
N ALA A 243 18.08 23.46 -13.05
CA ALA A 243 19.20 22.93 -13.82
C ALA A 243 18.96 21.46 -14.18
N ARG A 244 19.34 21.10 -15.41
CA ARG A 244 19.16 19.74 -15.94
C ARG A 244 20.50 19.12 -16.31
N GLU A 245 20.65 17.84 -16.01
CA GLU A 245 21.82 17.04 -16.35
C GLU A 245 21.42 15.69 -16.93
N ILE A 246 22.27 15.16 -17.81
CA ILE A 246 22.10 13.81 -18.37
C ILE A 246 22.95 12.84 -17.57
N VAL A 247 22.33 11.77 -17.08
CA VAL A 247 23.00 10.68 -16.37
C VAL A 247 22.94 9.42 -17.23
N GLU A 248 24.11 8.98 -17.70
CA GLU A 248 24.25 7.76 -18.51
C GLU A 248 24.00 6.49 -17.70
N CYS A 249 23.02 5.71 -18.15
CA CYS A 249 22.58 4.46 -17.53
C CYS A 249 21.84 3.59 -18.54
N ASP A 250 22.00 2.28 -18.42
CA ASP A 250 21.28 1.29 -19.23
C ASP A 250 20.12 0.63 -18.47
N THR A 251 19.91 1.04 -17.22
CA THR A 251 18.78 0.62 -16.38
C THR A 251 18.24 1.81 -15.57
N VAL A 252 16.91 1.93 -15.46
CA VAL A 252 16.25 2.85 -14.52
C VAL A 252 15.16 2.12 -13.76
N VAL A 253 15.13 2.31 -12.44
CA VAL A 253 14.16 1.65 -11.54
C VAL A 253 13.32 2.71 -10.84
N PHE A 254 12.03 2.72 -11.12
CA PHE A 254 11.04 3.55 -10.45
C PHE A 254 10.55 2.87 -9.18
N THR A 255 10.93 3.44 -8.04
CA THR A 255 10.64 2.91 -6.71
C THR A 255 9.62 3.81 -6.01
N GLY A 256 8.81 3.26 -5.10
CA GLY A 256 7.85 4.06 -4.35
C GLY A 256 6.60 4.46 -5.14
N ASP A 257 5.98 5.59 -4.76
CA ASP A 257 4.72 6.12 -5.34
C ASP A 257 3.67 5.01 -5.59
N TRP A 258 3.30 4.34 -4.51
CA TRP A 258 2.44 3.17 -4.54
C TRP A 258 0.98 3.55 -4.76
N ILE A 259 0.26 2.72 -5.50
CA ILE A 259 -1.18 2.80 -5.65
C ILE A 259 -1.82 1.47 -5.21
N PRO A 260 -2.90 1.48 -4.42
CA PRO A 260 -3.62 0.27 -4.08
C PRO A 260 -4.09 -0.47 -5.33
N ASP A 261 -4.17 -1.80 -5.27
CA ASP A 261 -4.81 -2.58 -6.31
C ASP A 261 -6.34 -2.58 -6.11
N HIS A 262 -6.93 -1.40 -6.29
CA HIS A 262 -8.30 -1.08 -5.89
C HIS A 262 -9.35 -1.26 -6.99
N GLU A 263 -8.98 -1.75 -8.19
CA GLU A 263 -9.91 -1.76 -9.33
C GLU A 263 -11.14 -2.62 -9.03
N LEU A 264 -10.96 -3.78 -8.39
CA LEU A 264 -12.08 -4.62 -7.96
C LEU A 264 -13.02 -3.89 -7.00
N ALA A 265 -12.49 -3.17 -6.01
CA ALA A 265 -13.32 -2.39 -5.10
C ALA A 265 -14.07 -1.26 -5.82
N ARG A 266 -13.38 -0.56 -6.73
CA ARG A 266 -13.93 0.56 -7.49
C ARG A 266 -15.06 0.12 -8.41
N THR A 267 -14.88 -0.97 -9.17
CA THR A 267 -15.91 -1.49 -10.07
C THR A 267 -17.07 -2.12 -9.32
N ALA A 268 -16.83 -2.63 -8.11
CA ALA A 268 -17.84 -3.15 -7.19
C ALA A 268 -18.71 -2.08 -6.50
N GLY A 269 -18.47 -0.79 -6.77
CA GLY A 269 -19.17 0.33 -6.13
C GLY A 269 -18.83 0.51 -4.65
N ILE A 270 -17.71 -0.03 -4.18
CA ILE A 270 -17.22 0.21 -2.82
C ILE A 270 -16.69 1.64 -2.74
N ALA A 271 -17.04 2.36 -1.67
CA ALA A 271 -16.54 3.71 -1.44
C ALA A 271 -15.01 3.72 -1.39
N ILE A 272 -14.39 4.61 -2.15
CA ILE A 272 -12.94 4.78 -2.22
C ILE A 272 -12.55 6.04 -1.45
N ASP A 273 -11.51 5.95 -0.61
CA ASP A 273 -10.93 7.13 0.01
C ASP A 273 -10.08 7.90 -1.02
N PRO A 274 -10.32 9.20 -1.26
CA PRO A 274 -9.59 9.96 -2.27
C PRO A 274 -8.09 10.15 -1.94
N GLY A 275 -7.72 10.05 -0.66
CA GLY A 275 -6.37 10.26 -0.18
C GLY A 275 -5.50 9.01 -0.31
N THR A 276 -5.92 7.89 0.28
CA THR A 276 -5.22 6.59 0.14
C THR A 276 -5.42 5.98 -1.25
N LYS A 277 -6.52 6.34 -1.92
CA LYS A 277 -7.07 5.67 -3.11
C LYS A 277 -7.51 4.23 -2.86
N GLY A 278 -7.50 3.75 -1.62
CA GLY A 278 -7.97 2.42 -1.26
C GLY A 278 -9.46 2.42 -0.91
N PRO A 279 -10.05 1.24 -0.64
CA PRO A 279 -11.38 1.16 -0.05
C PRO A 279 -11.44 1.99 1.24
N LEU A 280 -12.48 2.83 1.37
CA LEU A 280 -12.78 3.52 2.61
C LEU A 280 -13.35 2.51 3.60
N VAL A 281 -12.68 2.39 4.74
CA VAL A 281 -13.08 1.46 5.81
C VAL A 281 -13.25 2.14 7.16
N ASP A 282 -14.03 1.51 8.01
CA ASP A 282 -14.12 1.83 9.43
C ASP A 282 -13.03 1.14 10.26
N THR A 283 -13.05 1.33 11.58
CA THR A 283 -12.03 0.78 12.48
C THR A 283 -12.10 -0.75 12.61
N ALA A 284 -13.22 -1.37 12.23
CA ALA A 284 -13.36 -2.81 12.08
C ALA A 284 -12.94 -3.32 10.68
N LEU A 285 -12.39 -2.46 9.82
CA LEU A 285 -12.00 -2.76 8.45
C LEU A 285 -13.16 -3.18 7.52
N ARG A 286 -14.40 -2.81 7.87
CA ARG A 286 -15.57 -3.01 7.02
C ARG A 286 -15.61 -1.93 5.94
N THR A 287 -15.99 -2.33 4.73
CA THR A 287 -16.19 -1.39 3.63
C THR A 287 -17.60 -0.79 3.68
N SER A 288 -17.96 0.02 2.68
CA SER A 288 -19.34 0.51 2.50
C SER A 288 -20.35 -0.58 2.12
N ARG A 289 -19.90 -1.81 1.79
CA ARG A 289 -20.76 -2.93 1.44
C ARG A 289 -20.79 -3.95 2.59
N PRO A 290 -21.98 -4.30 3.13
CA PRO A 290 -22.11 -5.34 4.15
C PRO A 290 -21.49 -6.66 3.69
N GLY A 291 -20.84 -7.38 4.61
CA GLY A 291 -20.14 -8.63 4.32
C GLY A 291 -18.86 -8.49 3.50
N VAL A 292 -18.47 -7.27 3.10
CA VAL A 292 -17.22 -7.01 2.38
C VAL A 292 -16.26 -6.20 3.24
N PHE A 293 -15.07 -6.77 3.44
CA PHE A 293 -13.97 -6.23 4.21
C PHE A 293 -12.76 -5.99 3.30
N ALA A 294 -11.81 -5.19 3.76
CA ALA A 294 -10.54 -4.99 3.06
C ALA A 294 -9.39 -4.92 4.06
N ALA A 295 -8.21 -5.44 3.71
CA ALA A 295 -7.07 -5.52 4.63
C ALA A 295 -5.71 -5.41 3.93
N GLY A 296 -4.71 -4.93 4.68
CA GLY A 296 -3.34 -4.75 4.21
C GLY A 296 -3.19 -3.57 3.24
N ASN A 297 -2.20 -3.66 2.36
CA ASN A 297 -1.76 -2.54 1.52
C ASN A 297 -2.80 -2.05 0.49
N VAL A 298 -3.95 -2.73 0.33
CA VAL A 298 -5.08 -2.20 -0.46
C VAL A 298 -5.75 -1.00 0.24
N LEU A 299 -5.69 -0.93 1.56
CA LEU A 299 -6.28 0.16 2.36
C LEU A 299 -5.38 1.39 2.42
N HIS A 300 -4.10 1.15 2.65
CA HIS A 300 -3.05 2.15 2.82
C HIS A 300 -1.82 1.66 2.05
N PRO A 301 -1.53 2.23 0.87
CA PRO A 301 -0.43 1.75 0.05
C PRO A 301 0.89 2.09 0.74
N VAL A 302 1.79 1.10 0.81
CA VAL A 302 3.16 1.12 1.39
C VAL A 302 3.31 0.91 2.90
N ASP A 303 2.81 -0.22 3.38
CA ASP A 303 3.28 -0.78 4.66
C ASP A 303 4.10 -2.07 4.48
N THR A 304 4.84 -2.43 5.52
CA THR A 304 5.68 -3.63 5.56
C THR A 304 4.85 -4.90 5.62
N ALA A 305 5.38 -6.00 5.11
CA ALA A 305 4.66 -7.26 4.95
C ALA A 305 4.10 -7.81 6.27
N ASP A 306 4.85 -7.68 7.36
CA ASP A 306 4.44 -8.05 8.73
C ASP A 306 3.26 -7.21 9.23
N ILE A 307 3.22 -5.91 8.89
CA ILE A 307 2.09 -5.04 9.22
C ILE A 307 0.85 -5.44 8.41
N ALA A 308 1.01 -5.74 7.12
CA ALA A 308 -0.10 -6.23 6.30
C ALA A 308 -0.65 -7.57 6.82
N ALA A 309 0.22 -8.49 7.28
CA ALA A 309 -0.20 -9.72 7.94
C ALA A 309 -1.02 -9.47 9.21
N LEU A 310 -0.60 -8.52 10.05
CA LEU A 310 -1.35 -8.12 11.25
C LEU A 310 -2.72 -7.49 10.93
N ASP A 311 -2.85 -6.76 9.81
CA ASP A 311 -4.17 -6.32 9.32
C ASP A 311 -5.04 -7.53 8.93
N GLY A 312 -4.42 -8.55 8.31
CA GLY A 312 -5.05 -9.82 7.97
C GLY A 312 -5.60 -10.57 9.19
N THR A 313 -4.78 -10.74 10.22
CA THR A 313 -5.21 -11.35 11.49
C THR A 313 -6.37 -10.56 12.11
N PHE A 314 -6.28 -9.23 12.14
CA PHE A 314 -7.35 -8.40 12.71
C PHE A 314 -8.66 -8.50 11.94
N VAL A 315 -8.64 -8.49 10.60
CA VAL A 315 -9.87 -8.54 9.80
C VAL A 315 -10.58 -9.89 9.93
N ALA A 316 -9.83 -10.98 10.12
CA ALA A 316 -10.40 -12.31 10.30
C ALA A 316 -11.33 -12.39 11.51
N ASP A 317 -10.98 -11.78 12.64
CA ASP A 317 -11.84 -11.73 13.83
C ASP A 317 -13.14 -10.95 13.58
N ARG A 318 -13.10 -9.95 12.67
CA ARG A 318 -14.27 -9.16 12.29
C ARG A 318 -15.17 -9.91 11.30
N VAL A 319 -14.56 -10.66 10.38
CA VAL A 319 -15.28 -11.57 9.48
C VAL A 319 -15.99 -12.67 10.28
N ALA A 320 -15.31 -13.28 11.26
CA ALA A 320 -15.91 -14.30 12.12
C ALA A 320 -17.11 -13.75 12.90
N ALA A 321 -16.95 -12.59 13.55
CA ALA A 321 -18.05 -11.92 14.25
C ALA A 321 -19.25 -11.62 13.33
N PHE A 322 -19.00 -11.15 12.11
CA PHE A 322 -20.03 -10.93 11.10
C PHE A 322 -20.80 -12.22 10.75
N LEU A 323 -20.10 -13.34 10.59
CA LEU A 323 -20.70 -14.63 10.26
C LEU A 323 -21.47 -15.26 11.43
N ASP A 324 -21.04 -15.02 12.67
CA ASP A 324 -21.66 -15.55 13.89
C ASP A 324 -22.92 -14.77 14.28
N ALA A 325 -22.81 -13.44 14.36
CA ALA A 325 -23.90 -12.59 14.82
C ALA A 325 -24.87 -12.19 13.70
N GLY A 326 -24.55 -12.51 12.43
CA GLY A 326 -25.23 -11.92 11.28
C GLY A 326 -25.12 -10.40 11.31
N GLU A 327 -23.98 -9.88 11.81
CA GLU A 327 -23.75 -8.50 12.22
C GLU A 327 -23.86 -7.55 11.01
N ALA A 328 -25.09 -7.21 10.63
CA ALA A 328 -25.32 -6.10 9.75
C ALA A 328 -24.82 -4.85 10.48
N ILE A 329 -24.11 -3.97 9.76
CA ILE A 329 -23.84 -2.62 10.22
C ILE A 329 -25.18 -2.05 10.73
N ASP A 330 -25.29 -1.75 12.03
CA ASP A 330 -26.50 -1.13 12.56
C ASP A 330 -26.75 0.16 11.75
N PRO A 331 -27.84 0.23 10.97
CA PRO A 331 -28.12 1.41 10.16
C PRO A 331 -28.31 2.68 11.01
N GLY A 332 -28.63 2.52 12.29
CA GLY A 332 -28.77 3.60 13.27
C GLY A 332 -27.46 3.99 13.97
N ALA A 333 -26.37 3.22 13.82
CA ALA A 333 -25.11 3.53 14.47
C ALA A 333 -24.49 4.79 13.86
N VAL A 334 -24.23 5.78 14.74
CA VAL A 334 -23.61 7.04 14.36
C VAL A 334 -22.23 6.77 13.77
N ALA A 335 -22.04 7.14 12.51
CA ALA A 335 -20.79 7.00 11.77
C ALA A 335 -20.30 8.37 11.30
N VAL A 336 -19.04 8.69 11.59
CA VAL A 336 -18.42 9.96 11.20
C VAL A 336 -17.12 9.75 10.45
N ARG A 337 -16.80 10.67 9.55
CA ARG A 337 -15.52 10.66 8.83
C ARG A 337 -14.38 11.05 9.78
N ILE A 338 -13.27 10.33 9.65
CA ILE A 338 -11.96 10.76 10.13
C ILE A 338 -11.24 11.38 8.94
N LEU A 339 -10.84 12.65 9.08
CA LEU A 339 -10.25 13.46 8.03
C LEU A 339 -8.82 13.83 8.40
N ALA A 340 -7.94 13.89 7.40
CA ALA A 340 -6.59 14.39 7.55
C ALA A 340 -6.55 15.89 7.20
N ALA A 341 -6.04 16.71 8.12
CA ALA A 341 -5.69 18.10 7.82
C ALA A 341 -4.23 18.20 7.34
N PRO A 342 -3.89 19.18 6.48
CA PRO A 342 -2.52 19.46 6.11
C PRO A 342 -1.60 19.57 7.35
N PRO A 343 -0.38 19.00 7.29
CA PRO A 343 0.29 18.45 6.12
C PRO A 343 0.04 16.95 5.90
N PHE A 344 -0.93 16.34 6.61
CA PHE A 344 -1.32 14.98 6.31
C PHE A 344 -2.14 14.93 5.03
N ARG A 345 -1.85 13.93 4.18
CA ARG A 345 -2.55 13.69 2.93
C ARG A 345 -3.76 12.80 3.08
N TRP A 346 -3.67 11.85 4.01
CA TRP A 346 -4.72 10.87 4.29
C TRP A 346 -4.58 10.34 5.71
N VAL A 347 -5.67 9.72 6.16
CA VAL A 347 -5.78 8.98 7.42
C VAL A 347 -6.54 7.68 7.13
N SER A 348 -6.11 6.59 7.76
CA SER A 348 -6.76 5.29 7.70
C SER A 348 -6.75 4.62 9.07
N PRO A 349 -7.86 4.01 9.53
CA PRO A 349 -9.19 4.00 8.90
C PRO A 349 -9.82 5.39 8.76
N GLY A 350 -10.77 5.53 7.83
CA GLY A 350 -11.35 6.83 7.45
C GLY A 350 -12.77 7.07 7.99
N VAL A 351 -13.32 6.10 8.72
CA VAL A 351 -14.64 6.14 9.35
C VAL A 351 -14.51 5.68 10.80
N LEU A 352 -15.14 6.42 11.70
CA LEU A 352 -15.37 6.01 13.08
C LEU A 352 -16.86 5.72 13.23
N ARG A 353 -17.22 4.52 13.67
CA ARG A 353 -18.60 4.21 14.09
C ARG A 353 -18.64 4.00 15.60
N ALA A 354 -19.69 4.50 16.23
CA ALA A 354 -19.93 4.26 17.64
C ALA A 354 -20.07 2.76 17.90
N GLY A 355 -19.37 2.24 18.91
CA GLY A 355 -19.38 0.81 19.28
C GLY A 355 -18.32 -0.04 18.57
N ASP A 356 -17.62 0.49 17.57
CA ASP A 356 -16.56 -0.25 16.89
C ASP A 356 -15.33 -0.48 17.77
N PRO A 357 -14.61 -1.60 17.57
CA PRO A 357 -13.31 -1.78 18.19
C PRO A 357 -12.31 -0.74 17.68
N ALA A 358 -11.24 -0.54 18.46
CA ALA A 358 -10.07 0.18 18.01
C ALA A 358 -9.48 -0.46 16.73
N PRO A 359 -8.87 0.32 15.83
CA PRO A 359 -8.31 -0.19 14.57
C PRO A 359 -7.14 -1.16 14.80
N PRO A 360 -6.68 -1.87 13.75
CA PRO A 360 -5.54 -2.79 13.85
C PRO A 360 -4.36 -2.19 14.62
N ARG A 361 -3.84 -2.95 15.59
CA ARG A 361 -2.74 -2.57 16.48
C ARG A 361 -3.00 -1.30 17.31
N GLN A 362 -4.26 -0.86 17.43
CA GLN A 362 -4.66 0.39 18.07
C GLN A 362 -3.89 1.61 17.51
N ARG A 363 -3.75 1.67 16.18
CA ARG A 363 -3.07 2.78 15.49
C ARG A 363 -3.96 3.44 14.45
N LEU A 364 -3.95 4.77 14.45
CA LEU A 364 -4.27 5.56 13.25
C LEU A 364 -3.04 5.60 12.35
N LEU A 365 -3.26 5.35 11.06
CA LEU A 365 -2.25 5.45 10.03
C LEU A 365 -2.44 6.76 9.26
N LEU A 366 -1.37 7.53 9.10
CA LEU A 366 -1.38 8.79 8.35
C LEU A 366 -0.18 8.84 7.41
N TRP A 367 -0.24 9.77 6.47
CA TRP A 367 0.87 10.07 5.57
C TRP A 367 1.10 11.55 5.43
N THR A 368 2.37 11.96 5.38
CA THR A 368 2.76 13.35 5.15
C THR A 368 3.91 13.43 4.18
N ASP A 369 3.94 14.51 3.40
CA ASP A 369 5.05 14.86 2.51
C ASP A 369 6.00 15.87 3.18
N GLN A 370 5.84 16.12 4.48
CA GLN A 370 6.69 17.00 5.28
C GLN A 370 7.38 16.25 6.41
N LEU A 371 8.67 16.50 6.61
CA LEU A 371 9.40 16.00 7.75
C LEU A 371 9.11 16.84 8.99
N VAL A 372 8.51 16.23 10.02
CA VAL A 372 8.31 16.82 11.35
C VAL A 372 8.93 15.90 12.38
N ARG A 373 10.05 16.32 12.98
CA ARG A 373 10.87 15.46 13.86
C ARG A 373 10.18 15.06 15.17
N PHE A 374 9.44 16.01 15.76
CA PHE A 374 8.70 15.83 17.00
C PHE A 374 7.25 16.29 16.79
N PRO A 375 6.42 15.49 16.10
CA PRO A 375 5.09 15.91 15.71
C PRO A 375 4.16 16.05 16.93
N LYS A 376 3.57 17.24 17.07
CA LYS A 376 2.47 17.51 18.01
C LYS A 376 1.15 17.30 17.27
N VAL A 377 0.64 16.08 17.36
CA VAL A 377 -0.60 15.65 16.70
C VAL A 377 -1.80 16.19 17.47
N THR A 378 -2.79 16.67 16.73
CA THR A 378 -4.04 17.23 17.27
C THR A 378 -5.23 16.53 16.66
N VAL A 379 -6.28 16.35 17.45
CA VAL A 379 -7.59 15.92 17.00
C VAL A 379 -8.57 17.05 17.26
N SER A 380 -9.35 17.42 16.26
CA SER A 380 -10.33 18.50 16.35
C SER A 380 -11.72 18.06 15.90
N GLN A 381 -12.75 18.56 16.57
CA GLN A 381 -14.16 18.44 16.18
C GLN A 381 -14.83 19.81 16.30
N ARG A 382 -15.69 20.17 15.33
CA ARG A 382 -16.37 21.48 15.28
C ARG A 382 -15.42 22.68 15.48
N GLY A 383 -14.22 22.59 14.90
CA GLY A 383 -13.20 23.64 14.98
C GLY A 383 -12.47 23.76 16.34
N ARG A 384 -12.75 22.87 17.30
CA ARG A 384 -12.07 22.85 18.60
C ARG A 384 -11.14 21.65 18.70
N VAL A 385 -9.94 21.86 19.23
CA VAL A 385 -9.00 20.77 19.54
C VAL A 385 -9.52 20.04 20.77
N VAL A 386 -9.82 18.75 20.61
CA VAL A 386 -10.34 17.87 21.69
C VAL A 386 -9.24 17.00 22.30
N ALA A 387 -8.17 16.72 21.55
CA ALA A 387 -7.02 15.97 22.05
C ALA A 387 -5.72 16.43 21.40
N THR A 388 -4.61 16.23 22.10
CA THR A 388 -3.26 16.53 21.61
C THR A 388 -2.26 15.53 22.18
N THR A 389 -1.32 15.07 21.35
CA THR A 389 -0.22 14.23 21.80
C THR A 389 1.09 14.61 21.10
N LEU A 390 2.20 14.55 21.84
CA LEU A 390 3.53 14.73 21.29
C LEU A 390 4.17 13.36 21.09
N LEU A 391 4.61 13.06 19.88
CA LEU A 391 5.23 11.76 19.57
C LEU A 391 6.76 11.87 19.47
N PRO A 392 7.50 10.90 20.04
CA PRO A 392 8.97 10.91 20.03
C PRO A 392 9.57 10.40 18.71
N TRP A 393 8.75 10.02 17.73
CA TRP A 393 9.19 9.62 16.40
C TRP A 393 8.69 10.59 15.32
N ALA A 394 9.53 10.78 14.30
CA ALA A 394 9.25 11.73 13.24
C ALA A 394 8.09 11.28 12.33
N ALA A 395 7.22 12.24 11.97
CA ALA A 395 6.41 12.14 10.76
C ALA A 395 7.33 12.44 9.58
N SER A 396 7.41 11.55 8.59
CA SER A 396 8.38 11.67 7.50
C SER A 396 7.75 11.22 6.17
N PRO A 397 8.16 11.82 5.04
CA PRO A 397 7.77 11.35 3.72
C PRO A 397 8.18 9.90 3.47
N GLY A 398 7.49 9.26 2.51
CA GLY A 398 7.83 7.92 2.02
C GLY A 398 7.58 6.75 2.99
N ARG A 399 6.89 7.00 4.11
CA ARG A 399 6.46 5.94 5.05
C ARG A 399 5.20 6.30 5.82
N VAL A 400 4.47 5.27 6.25
CA VAL A 400 3.28 5.42 7.11
C VAL A 400 3.67 5.97 8.49
N PHE A 401 3.05 7.08 8.87
CA PHE A 401 3.13 7.68 10.20
C PHE A 401 2.03 7.09 11.09
N ARG A 402 2.39 6.65 12.30
CA ARG A 402 1.48 5.94 13.21
C ARG A 402 1.22 6.77 14.44
N VAL A 403 -0.06 6.94 14.77
CA VAL A 403 -0.51 7.66 15.96
C VAL A 403 -1.27 6.67 16.86
N PRO A 404 -0.99 6.61 18.18
CA PRO A 404 -1.77 5.81 19.11
C PRO A 404 -3.26 6.12 19.02
N TRP A 405 -4.11 5.09 19.01
CA TRP A 405 -5.56 5.25 18.94
C TRP A 405 -6.14 6.03 20.12
N SER A 406 -5.51 5.99 21.29
CA SER A 406 -5.96 6.72 22.49
C SER A 406 -6.12 8.23 22.30
N ILE A 407 -5.54 8.82 21.24
CA ILE A 407 -5.81 10.22 20.87
C ILE A 407 -7.29 10.47 20.50
N MET A 408 -8.04 9.40 20.20
CA MET A 408 -9.45 9.44 19.83
C MET A 408 -10.39 9.25 21.02
N ASP A 409 -9.88 9.03 22.24
CA ASP A 409 -10.73 8.76 23.42
C ASP A 409 -11.65 9.93 23.79
N ALA A 410 -11.25 11.17 23.44
CA ALA A 410 -12.02 12.39 23.67
C ALA A 410 -12.96 12.76 22.51
N VAL A 411 -13.06 11.91 21.48
CA VAL A 411 -13.92 12.14 20.32
C VAL A 411 -15.34 11.69 20.64
N ASP A 412 -16.31 12.53 20.30
CA ASP A 412 -17.72 12.19 20.35
C ASP A 412 -18.28 12.04 18.93
N PRO A 413 -18.62 10.81 18.47
CA PRO A 413 -19.21 10.59 17.16
C PRO A 413 -20.49 11.39 16.89
N ALA A 414 -21.25 11.79 17.92
CA ALA A 414 -22.45 12.62 17.75
C ALA A 414 -22.13 14.06 17.31
N LEU A 415 -20.88 14.52 17.47
CA LEU A 415 -20.48 15.89 17.14
C LEU A 415 -20.09 16.08 15.66
N GLY A 416 -20.07 15.01 14.87
CA GLY A 416 -19.74 15.03 13.45
C GLY A 416 -18.28 14.68 13.13
N PRO A 417 -17.79 15.02 11.92
CA PRO A 417 -16.48 14.62 11.44
C PRO A 417 -15.32 15.04 12.35
N VAL A 418 -14.32 14.17 12.40
CA VAL A 418 -13.11 14.33 13.19
C VAL A 418 -11.98 14.72 12.26
N THR A 419 -11.15 15.68 12.66
CA THR A 419 -9.98 16.09 11.87
C THR A 419 -8.70 15.86 12.64
N VAL A 420 -7.75 15.13 12.05
CA VAL A 420 -6.42 14.88 12.60
C VAL A 420 -5.40 15.74 11.89
N GLY A 421 -4.61 16.53 12.64
CA GLY A 421 -3.65 17.48 12.09
C GLY A 421 -2.39 17.59 12.95
N LEU A 422 -1.50 18.51 12.57
CA LEU A 422 -0.28 18.84 13.32
C LEU A 422 -0.31 20.30 13.78
N ALA A 423 -0.13 20.54 15.08
CA ALA A 423 -0.04 21.90 15.64
C ALA A 423 1.28 22.60 15.32
N ASN A 424 2.35 21.84 15.09
CA ASN A 424 3.71 22.35 14.87
C ASN A 424 4.26 22.01 13.47
N ALA A 425 3.37 21.83 12.49
CA ALA A 425 3.80 21.76 11.10
C ALA A 425 4.30 23.13 10.62
N PRO A 426 5.39 23.19 9.84
CA PRO A 426 5.80 24.43 9.19
C PRO A 426 4.64 24.95 8.32
N ARG A 427 4.23 26.21 8.50
CA ARG A 427 3.26 26.83 7.59
C ARG A 427 3.82 26.77 6.17
N ARG A 428 3.06 26.24 5.20
CA ARG A 428 3.42 26.38 3.78
C ARG A 428 3.45 27.89 3.48
N GLY A 429 4.63 28.51 3.40
CA GLY A 429 4.74 29.92 3.02
C GLY A 429 5.87 30.78 3.62
N THR A 430 7.05 30.24 3.94
CA THR A 430 8.24 31.09 4.16
C THR A 430 9.48 30.53 3.46
N THR A 431 9.45 30.56 2.14
CA THR A 431 10.63 30.82 1.29
C THR A 431 10.19 31.89 0.28
N PRO A 432 10.93 33.00 0.10
CA PRO A 432 10.51 34.07 -0.79
C PRO A 432 10.69 33.68 -2.27
N ASN A 433 9.78 34.19 -3.11
CA ASN A 433 9.68 34.15 -4.58
C ASN A 433 8.89 32.95 -5.16
N ALA A 434 7.60 33.17 -5.47
CA ALA A 434 7.02 33.52 -6.79
C ALA A 434 6.77 32.25 -7.63
N VAL A 435 5.59 32.00 -8.21
CA VAL A 435 5.00 32.71 -9.35
C VAL A 435 3.46 32.57 -9.39
N GLY A 436 2.78 33.71 -9.59
CA GLY A 436 1.67 33.91 -10.55
C GLY A 436 0.31 33.26 -10.28
N GLU A 437 -0.65 34.06 -9.80
CA GLU A 437 -2.08 33.81 -9.93
C GLU A 437 -2.48 33.73 -11.41
N PHE A 438 -3.12 32.64 -11.82
CA PHE A 438 -3.78 32.50 -13.12
C PHE A 438 -5.19 33.08 -12.99
N ILE A 439 -5.43 34.23 -13.62
CA ILE A 439 -6.76 34.81 -13.84
C ILE A 439 -7.40 34.08 -15.03
N PRO A 440 -8.62 33.52 -14.92
CA PRO A 440 -9.30 32.95 -16.08
C PRO A 440 -9.88 34.09 -16.93
N SER A 441 -9.33 34.27 -18.14
CA SER A 441 -9.92 35.11 -19.16
C SER A 441 -11.25 34.51 -19.63
N ARG A 442 -12.33 35.27 -19.46
CA ARG A 442 -13.58 35.08 -20.19
C ARG A 442 -13.33 35.32 -21.67
N CYS A 443 -13.79 34.41 -22.53
CA CYS A 443 -14.10 34.73 -23.91
C CYS A 443 -15.58 34.47 -24.15
N ASN A 444 -16.21 35.48 -24.75
CA ASN A 444 -17.52 35.44 -25.40
C ASN A 444 -17.53 34.43 -26.55
#